data_AF-A0A1G3FX87-F1
#
_entry.id   AF-A0A1G3FX87-F1
#
_cell.length_a   1.000
_cell.length_b   1.000
_cell.length_c   1.000
_cell.angle_alpha   90.00
_cell.angle_beta   90.00
_cell.angle_gamma   90.00
#
_symmetry.space_group_name_H-M   'P 1'
#
loop_
_entity.id
_entity.type
_entity.pdbx_description
1 polymer ?
#
loop_
_entity_poly.entity_id
_entity_poly.type
_entity_poly.pdbx_seq_one_letter_code
_entity_poly.pdbx_strand_id
1 'polypeptide(L)'
;MIPAGAMLMLPAAGQTAAQDHAMHDTAPALREGGQSAFAAIQEITAALMADPATDWSTVDIEALRQHLIDMENVTLRADVAREDIDGGARFTVTSADPLVQASIRAMVMAHVTTMNGVEGWDMRAEEVDGGAEMTVSGTDIARIRGLGFIGLMTVGMHHQAHHLALASGRNPHDH
;
A
#
# COMPACT_ATOMS: atom_id res chain seq x y z
N MET A 1 -58.69 0.44 -72.92
CA MET A 1 -57.64 0.26 -73.95
C MET A 1 -56.48 1.17 -73.54
N ILE A 2 -55.26 0.61 -73.40
CA ILE A 2 -54.16 1.08 -72.53
C ILE A 2 -53.24 2.12 -73.22
N PRO A 3 -52.65 3.08 -72.47
CA PRO A 3 -51.19 3.30 -72.49
C PRO A 3 -50.62 3.30 -71.05
N ALA A 4 -49.52 2.63 -70.68
CA ALA A 4 -48.12 2.69 -71.14
C ALA A 4 -47.35 3.95 -70.68
N GLY A 5 -46.26 3.75 -69.91
CA GLY A 5 -45.18 4.71 -69.62
C GLY A 5 -45.22 5.27 -68.19
N ALA A 6 -44.42 4.82 -67.20
CA ALA A 6 -42.96 4.84 -67.03
C ALA A 6 -42.40 6.13 -66.37
N MET A 7 -41.64 5.89 -65.29
CA MET A 7 -40.43 6.60 -64.82
C MET A 7 -40.53 7.64 -63.69
N LEU A 8 -40.04 7.17 -62.52
CA LEU A 8 -39.20 7.79 -61.49
C LEU A 8 -39.32 9.30 -61.16
N MET A 9 -39.61 9.57 -59.88
CA MET A 9 -38.91 10.59 -59.07
C MET A 9 -38.66 10.01 -57.67
N LEU A 10 -37.42 10.17 -57.19
CA LEU A 10 -36.83 9.59 -55.98
C LEU A 10 -37.44 10.12 -54.65
N PRO A 11 -37.24 9.41 -53.53
CA PRO A 11 -37.69 9.86 -52.21
C PRO A 11 -36.69 10.86 -51.60
N ALA A 12 -37.20 11.88 -50.90
CA ALA A 12 -36.42 12.60 -49.90
C ALA A 12 -37.03 12.30 -48.53
N ALA A 13 -36.53 11.24 -47.89
CA ALA A 13 -36.81 10.92 -46.51
C ALA A 13 -35.91 11.75 -45.59
N GLY A 14 -36.54 12.38 -44.59
CA GLY A 14 -36.04 12.65 -43.22
C GLY A 14 -34.62 13.17 -43.00
N GLN A 15 -34.51 14.39 -42.50
CA GLN A 15 -33.43 14.74 -41.56
C GLN A 15 -34.01 14.78 -40.15
N THR A 16 -34.06 13.60 -39.52
CA THR A 16 -34.07 13.46 -38.07
C THR A 16 -32.73 13.99 -37.55
N ALA A 17 -32.80 14.88 -36.55
CA ALA A 17 -31.65 15.39 -35.82
C ALA A 17 -30.73 14.23 -35.40
N ALA A 18 -29.48 14.29 -35.84
CA ALA A 18 -28.43 13.39 -35.40
C ALA A 18 -28.28 13.52 -33.88
N GLN A 19 -28.60 12.44 -33.17
CA GLN A 19 -28.09 12.23 -31.83
C GLN A 19 -26.59 11.99 -31.99
N ASP A 20 -25.79 13.01 -31.67
CA ASP A 20 -24.37 12.85 -31.44
C ASP A 20 -24.18 11.89 -30.26
N HIS A 21 -23.99 10.62 -30.58
CA HIS A 21 -23.37 9.68 -29.66
C HIS A 21 -21.91 10.08 -29.51
N ALA A 22 -21.66 11.05 -28.64
CA ALA A 22 -20.35 11.32 -28.09
C ALA A 22 -19.88 10.06 -27.34
N MET A 23 -19.22 9.16 -28.06
CA MET A 23 -18.33 8.16 -27.48
C MET A 23 -17.14 8.91 -26.89
N HIS A 24 -17.30 9.47 -25.69
CA HIS A 24 -16.18 9.48 -24.77
C HIS A 24 -16.04 8.05 -24.29
N ASP A 25 -15.19 7.32 -25.01
CA ASP A 25 -14.38 6.25 -24.45
C ASP A 25 -13.74 6.81 -23.17
N THR A 26 -14.42 6.68 -22.03
CA THR A 26 -13.70 6.43 -20.79
C THR A 26 -13.10 5.05 -20.99
N ALA A 27 -11.98 4.99 -21.71
CA ALA A 27 -11.10 3.85 -21.65
C ALA A 27 -11.02 3.50 -20.16
N PRO A 28 -11.33 2.25 -19.76
CA PRO A 28 -11.18 1.88 -18.36
C PRO A 28 -9.77 2.31 -17.98
N ALA A 29 -9.63 3.10 -16.91
CA ALA A 29 -8.31 3.39 -16.37
C ALA A 29 -7.67 2.04 -16.15
N LEU A 30 -6.73 1.68 -17.03
CA LEU A 30 -6.07 0.39 -16.99
C LEU A 30 -5.29 0.39 -15.68
N ARG A 31 -5.88 -0.27 -14.68
CA ARG A 31 -5.23 -0.50 -13.40
C ARG A 31 -4.63 -1.89 -13.50
N GLU A 32 -3.32 -1.96 -13.46
CA GLU A 32 -2.60 -3.21 -13.28
C GLU A 32 -2.86 -3.71 -11.85
N GLY A 33 -4.02 -4.34 -11.65
CA GLY A 33 -4.38 -4.96 -10.39
C GLY A 33 -3.37 -6.06 -10.05
N GLY A 34 -2.90 -6.08 -8.81
CA GLY A 34 -1.96 -7.09 -8.30
C GLY A 34 -0.50 -6.65 -8.19
N GLN A 35 -0.17 -5.40 -8.51
CA GLN A 35 1.19 -4.84 -8.34
C GLN A 35 1.18 -3.64 -7.37
N SER A 36 0.76 -3.86 -6.11
CA SER A 36 0.60 -2.79 -5.11
C SER A 36 1.90 -2.00 -4.86
N ALA A 37 3.05 -2.67 -4.82
CA ALA A 37 4.35 -2.03 -4.63
C ALA A 37 4.72 -1.12 -5.81
N PHE A 38 4.52 -1.59 -7.06
CA PHE A 38 4.80 -0.77 -8.24
C PHE A 38 3.87 0.44 -8.33
N ALA A 39 2.59 0.26 -8.01
CA ALA A 39 1.62 1.35 -7.95
C ALA A 39 2.04 2.41 -6.90
N ALA A 40 2.46 1.98 -5.70
CA ALA A 40 2.95 2.90 -4.68
C ALA A 40 4.19 3.69 -5.15
N ILE A 41 5.15 3.02 -5.80
CA ILE A 41 6.34 3.69 -6.35
C ILE A 41 5.95 4.68 -7.46
N GLN A 42 5.01 4.32 -8.32
CA GLN A 42 4.51 5.20 -9.38
C GLN A 42 3.84 6.45 -8.81
N GLU A 43 2.98 6.29 -7.80
CA GLU A 43 2.29 7.41 -7.13
C GLU A 43 3.30 8.39 -6.51
N ILE A 44 4.30 7.88 -5.80
CA ILE A 44 5.34 8.70 -5.17
C ILE A 44 6.24 9.37 -6.21
N THR A 45 6.63 8.64 -7.26
CA THR A 45 7.43 9.20 -8.37
C THR A 45 6.67 10.34 -9.06
N ALA A 46 5.38 10.17 -9.32
CA ALA A 46 4.54 11.20 -9.91
C ALA A 46 4.43 12.44 -9.00
N ALA A 47 4.30 12.24 -7.68
CA ALA A 47 4.27 13.34 -6.71
C ALA A 47 5.60 14.13 -6.70
N LEU A 48 6.74 13.44 -6.67
CA LEU A 48 8.08 14.08 -6.72
C LEU A 48 8.29 14.85 -8.02
N MET A 49 7.87 14.31 -9.16
CA MET A 49 7.97 14.98 -10.47
C MET A 49 7.07 16.21 -10.58
N ALA A 50 5.91 16.21 -9.91
CA ALA A 50 4.95 17.32 -9.94
C ALA A 50 5.34 18.48 -9.02
N ASP A 51 6.14 18.24 -7.99
CA ASP A 51 6.59 19.28 -7.06
C ASP A 51 7.87 19.98 -7.57
N PRO A 52 7.81 21.27 -7.98
CA PRO A 52 9.00 22.01 -8.42
C PRO A 52 10.02 22.27 -7.31
N ALA A 53 9.66 22.05 -6.04
CA ALA A 53 10.55 22.18 -4.89
C ALA A 53 11.32 20.89 -4.56
N THR A 54 11.09 19.78 -5.28
CA THR A 54 11.80 18.52 -5.06
C THR A 54 13.32 18.71 -5.24
N ASP A 55 14.08 18.40 -4.19
CA ASP A 55 15.54 18.30 -4.26
C ASP A 55 15.93 16.94 -4.82
N TRP A 56 16.20 16.89 -6.12
CA TRP A 56 16.60 15.67 -6.81
C TRP A 56 17.93 15.08 -6.34
N SER A 57 18.74 15.83 -5.59
CA SER A 57 19.99 15.32 -5.03
C SER A 57 19.78 14.42 -3.81
N THR A 58 18.60 14.46 -3.17
CA THR A 58 18.27 13.65 -2.00
C THR A 58 17.27 12.53 -2.29
N VAL A 59 16.63 12.53 -3.46
CA VAL A 59 15.65 11.49 -3.82
C VAL A 59 16.29 10.10 -3.83
N ASP A 60 15.64 9.16 -3.14
CA ASP A 60 16.06 7.77 -3.05
C ASP A 60 14.86 6.82 -3.22
N ILE A 61 14.56 6.47 -4.49
CA ILE A 61 13.51 5.51 -4.82
C ILE A 61 13.90 4.08 -4.41
N GLU A 62 15.20 3.78 -4.30
CA GLU A 62 15.67 2.46 -3.90
C GLU A 62 15.38 2.22 -2.41
N ALA A 63 15.51 3.24 -1.56
CA ALA A 63 15.07 3.19 -0.17
C ALA A 63 13.57 2.87 -0.05
N LEU A 64 12.71 3.51 -0.86
CA LEU A 64 11.28 3.18 -0.90
C LEU A 64 11.05 1.74 -1.38
N ARG A 65 11.76 1.29 -2.42
CA ARG A 65 11.63 -0.08 -2.94
C ARG A 65 12.02 -1.11 -1.88
N GLN A 66 13.11 -0.87 -1.15
CA GLN A 66 13.56 -1.75 -0.08
C GLN A 66 12.55 -1.79 1.08
N HIS A 67 11.99 -0.64 1.46
CA HIS A 67 10.92 -0.60 2.46
C HIS A 67 9.70 -1.43 2.05
N LEU A 68 9.27 -1.35 0.79
CA LEU A 68 8.16 -2.14 0.29
C LEU A 68 8.46 -3.65 0.28
N ILE A 69 9.71 -4.04 0.01
CA ILE A 69 10.16 -5.44 0.17
C ILE A 69 10.03 -5.87 1.62
N ASP A 70 10.49 -5.04 2.56
CA ASP A 70 10.39 -5.37 3.98
C ASP A 70 8.93 -5.56 4.41
N MET A 71 8.05 -4.65 3.97
CA MET A 71 6.61 -4.75 4.21
C MET A 71 6.03 -6.05 3.66
N GLU A 72 6.36 -6.43 2.42
CA GLU A 72 5.88 -7.66 1.82
C GLU A 72 6.40 -8.90 2.56
N ASN A 73 7.69 -8.92 2.90
CA ASN A 73 8.33 -10.01 3.63
C ASN A 73 7.66 -10.22 4.99
N VAL A 74 7.45 -9.15 5.76
CA VAL A 74 6.82 -9.22 7.09
C VAL A 74 5.35 -9.57 7.00
N THR A 75 4.65 -9.10 5.96
CA THR A 75 3.20 -9.32 5.81
C THR A 75 2.87 -10.72 5.30
N LEU A 76 3.63 -11.23 4.33
CA LEU A 76 3.26 -12.41 3.55
C LEU A 76 4.22 -13.60 3.73
N ARG A 77 5.42 -13.38 4.27
CA ARG A 77 6.48 -14.41 4.29
C ARG A 77 7.04 -14.72 5.69
N ALA A 78 6.67 -13.95 6.71
CA ALA A 78 7.06 -14.22 8.07
C ALA A 78 6.17 -15.28 8.71
N ASP A 79 6.78 -16.18 9.48
CA ASP A 79 6.08 -17.09 10.37
C ASP A 79 5.83 -16.40 11.70
N VAL A 80 4.56 -16.34 12.14
CA VAL A 80 4.15 -15.66 13.36
C VAL A 80 3.56 -16.67 14.34
N ALA A 81 4.23 -16.86 15.47
CA ALA A 81 3.68 -17.56 16.62
C ALA A 81 3.19 -16.54 17.65
N ARG A 82 1.97 -16.73 18.15
CA ARG A 82 1.40 -15.89 19.20
C ARG A 82 1.28 -16.67 20.51
N GLU A 83 1.64 -16.01 21.60
CA GLU A 83 1.36 -16.42 22.97
C GLU A 83 0.47 -15.36 23.65
N ASP A 84 -0.62 -15.79 24.27
CA ASP A 84 -1.44 -14.93 25.12
C ASP A 84 -0.74 -14.76 26.48
N ILE A 85 -0.41 -13.53 26.83
CA ILE A 85 0.19 -13.18 28.13
C ILE A 85 -0.80 -12.37 28.97
N ASP A 86 -0.52 -12.25 30.26
CA ASP A 86 -1.31 -11.35 31.11
C ASP A 86 -1.20 -9.91 30.57
N GLY A 87 -2.34 -9.22 30.47
CA GLY A 87 -2.40 -7.87 29.94
C GLY A 87 -2.19 -7.72 28.42
N GLY A 88 -2.01 -8.78 27.63
CA GLY A 88 -1.80 -8.62 26.18
C GLY A 88 -1.42 -9.87 25.39
N ALA A 89 -0.45 -9.73 24.50
CA ALA A 89 0.09 -10.81 23.67
C ALA A 89 1.58 -10.64 23.37
N ARG A 90 2.27 -11.76 23.20
CA ARG A 90 3.62 -11.87 22.68
C ARG A 90 3.59 -12.52 21.29
N PHE A 91 4.41 -12.03 20.38
CA PHE A 91 4.53 -12.52 19.01
C PHE A 91 5.99 -12.83 18.71
N THR A 92 6.29 -14.09 18.45
CA THR A 92 7.58 -14.52 17.92
C THR A 92 7.48 -14.57 16.41
N VAL A 93 8.24 -13.72 15.71
CA VAL A 93 8.16 -13.51 14.27
C VAL A 93 9.47 -13.93 13.66
N THR A 94 9.44 -14.96 12.81
CA THR A 94 10.66 -15.60 12.31
C THR A 94 10.57 -16.00 10.84
N SER A 95 11.69 -16.38 10.26
CA SER A 95 11.74 -17.06 8.96
C SER A 95 12.99 -17.91 8.83
N ALA A 96 12.95 -18.95 7.99
CA ALA A 96 14.14 -19.68 7.57
C ALA A 96 14.98 -18.91 6.53
N ASP A 97 14.39 -17.93 5.84
CA ASP A 97 15.07 -17.11 4.81
C ASP A 97 15.78 -15.91 5.47
N PRO A 98 17.12 -15.83 5.42
CA PRO A 98 17.88 -14.73 6.03
C PRO A 98 17.46 -13.33 5.57
N LEU A 99 16.95 -13.18 4.34
CA LEU A 99 16.47 -11.89 3.84
C LEU A 99 15.17 -11.48 4.55
N VAL A 100 14.26 -12.42 4.76
CA VAL A 100 13.02 -12.17 5.52
C VAL A 100 13.35 -11.90 6.98
N GLN A 101 14.34 -12.58 7.56
CA GLN A 101 14.79 -12.29 8.94
C GLN A 101 15.28 -10.85 9.09
N ALA A 102 16.04 -10.34 8.10
CA ALA A 102 16.50 -8.97 8.10
C ALA A 102 15.33 -7.98 8.04
N SER A 103 14.35 -8.21 7.16
CA SER A 103 13.13 -7.40 7.07
C SER A 103 12.32 -7.41 8.38
N ILE A 104 12.18 -8.57 9.03
CA ILE A 104 11.50 -8.70 10.33
C ILE A 104 12.19 -7.82 11.38
N ARG A 105 13.52 -7.94 11.53
CA ARG A 105 14.27 -7.16 12.51
C ARG A 105 14.16 -5.66 12.23
N ALA A 106 14.36 -5.25 10.98
CA ALA A 106 14.28 -3.85 10.59
C ALA A 106 12.91 -3.24 10.93
N MET A 107 11.81 -3.89 10.49
CA MET A 107 10.47 -3.33 10.66
C MET A 107 9.95 -3.42 12.09
N VAL A 108 10.08 -4.57 12.76
CA VAL A 108 9.49 -4.75 14.09
C VAL A 108 10.13 -3.80 15.11
N MET A 109 11.46 -3.65 15.06
CA MET A 109 12.18 -2.76 15.97
C MET A 109 11.83 -1.29 15.72
N ALA A 110 11.79 -0.87 14.45
CA ALA A 110 11.43 0.50 14.08
C ALA A 110 9.97 0.83 14.45
N HIS A 111 9.05 -0.11 14.21
CA HIS A 111 7.63 0.06 14.52
C HIS A 111 7.41 0.21 16.02
N VAL A 112 7.97 -0.69 16.84
CA VAL A 112 7.85 -0.58 18.30
C VAL A 112 8.45 0.71 18.82
N THR A 113 9.61 1.14 18.31
CA THR A 113 10.24 2.40 18.70
C THR A 113 9.31 3.60 18.43
N THR A 114 8.62 3.59 17.29
CA THR A 114 7.73 4.68 16.87
C THR A 114 6.37 4.64 17.58
N MET A 115 5.86 3.44 17.84
CA MET A 115 4.47 3.21 18.25
C MET A 115 4.28 2.94 19.74
N ASN A 116 5.35 2.73 20.50
CA ASN A 116 5.23 2.54 21.94
C ASN A 116 4.54 3.74 22.62
N GLY A 117 3.55 3.46 23.46
CA GLY A 117 2.70 4.46 24.12
C GLY A 117 1.53 4.96 23.26
N VAL A 118 1.52 4.70 21.95
CA VAL A 118 0.36 5.00 21.10
C VAL A 118 -0.79 4.04 21.43
N GLU A 119 -2.03 4.52 21.34
CA GLU A 119 -3.24 3.86 21.86
C GLU A 119 -3.19 3.54 23.38
N GLY A 120 -2.19 4.05 24.10
CA GLY A 120 -1.94 3.71 25.50
C GLY A 120 -1.38 2.30 25.72
N TRP A 121 -0.82 1.67 24.69
CA TRP A 121 -0.19 0.36 24.79
C TRP A 121 1.30 0.46 25.09
N ASP A 122 1.80 -0.47 25.89
CA ASP A 122 3.22 -0.66 26.14
C ASP A 122 3.73 -1.74 25.19
N MET A 123 4.59 -1.34 24.26
CA MET A 123 5.17 -2.17 23.21
C MET A 123 6.67 -2.32 23.44
N ARG A 124 7.15 -3.56 23.34
CA ARG A 124 8.58 -3.89 23.38
C ARG A 124 8.92 -4.86 22.26
N ALA A 125 10.12 -4.74 21.74
CA ALA A 125 10.67 -5.71 20.81
C ALA A 125 12.13 -6.00 21.14
N GLU A 126 12.54 -7.21 20.82
CA GLU A 126 13.93 -7.66 20.87
C GLU A 126 14.23 -8.56 19.69
N GLU A 127 15.48 -8.53 19.23
CA GLU A 127 15.93 -9.48 18.22
C GLU A 127 16.06 -10.87 18.83
N VAL A 128 15.66 -11.88 18.06
CA VAL A 128 15.84 -13.29 18.41
C VAL A 128 16.48 -14.04 17.24
N ASP A 129 16.88 -15.28 17.50
CA ASP A 129 17.29 -16.19 16.43
C ASP A 129 16.14 -16.34 15.43
N GLY A 130 16.43 -16.09 14.15
CA GLY A 130 15.44 -16.18 13.08
C GLY A 130 14.54 -14.96 12.89
N GLY A 131 14.63 -13.89 13.70
CA GLY A 131 13.83 -12.68 13.50
C GLY A 131 13.73 -11.78 14.74
N ALA A 132 12.51 -11.54 15.21
CA ALA A 132 12.23 -10.67 16.35
C ALA A 132 11.08 -11.19 17.21
N GLU A 133 11.09 -10.84 18.49
CA GLU A 133 9.94 -10.97 19.39
C GLU A 133 9.33 -9.60 19.62
N MET A 134 8.00 -9.50 19.54
CA MET A 134 7.23 -8.31 19.89
C MET A 134 6.26 -8.62 21.03
N THR A 135 6.33 -7.86 22.11
CA THR A 135 5.39 -7.93 23.23
C THR A 135 4.55 -6.66 23.28
N VAL A 136 3.23 -6.81 23.36
CA VAL A 136 2.29 -5.68 23.46
C VAL A 136 1.36 -5.93 24.64
N SER A 137 1.24 -4.94 25.52
CA SER A 137 0.37 -4.99 26.69
C SER A 137 -0.43 -3.69 26.87
N GLY A 138 -1.60 -3.79 27.51
CA GLY A 138 -2.48 -2.66 27.74
C GLY A 138 -3.81 -3.07 28.35
N THR A 139 -4.69 -2.09 28.62
CA THR A 139 -5.99 -2.36 29.23
C THR A 139 -6.98 -3.01 28.27
N ASP A 140 -6.82 -2.80 26.96
CA ASP A 140 -7.71 -3.35 25.91
C ASP A 140 -7.16 -4.67 25.33
N ILE A 141 -7.08 -5.68 26.20
CA ILE A 141 -6.49 -6.99 25.91
C ILE A 141 -7.16 -7.65 24.69
N ALA A 142 -8.48 -7.56 24.61
CA ALA A 142 -9.25 -8.16 23.52
C ALA A 142 -8.90 -7.54 22.16
N ARG A 143 -8.65 -6.23 22.11
CA ARG A 143 -8.24 -5.54 20.87
C ARG A 143 -6.80 -5.87 20.47
N ILE A 144 -5.85 -5.87 21.41
CA ILE A 144 -4.45 -6.28 21.14
C ILE A 144 -4.42 -7.68 20.54
N ARG A 145 -5.15 -8.61 21.17
CA ARG A 145 -5.28 -9.98 20.71
C ARG A 145 -6.05 -10.09 19.40
N GLY A 146 -7.13 -9.33 19.24
CA GLY A 146 -7.95 -9.37 18.02
C GLY A 146 -7.20 -8.89 16.78
N LEU A 147 -6.34 -7.87 16.93
CA LEU A 147 -5.51 -7.36 15.84
C LEU A 147 -4.42 -8.37 15.43
N GLY A 148 -3.85 -9.08 16.40
CA GLY A 148 -2.69 -9.95 16.15
C GLY A 148 -1.47 -9.15 15.66
N PHE A 149 -0.41 -9.85 15.26
CA PHE A 149 0.85 -9.21 14.87
C PHE A 149 0.66 -8.21 13.71
N ILE A 150 0.10 -8.67 12.59
CA ILE A 150 0.01 -7.83 11.39
C ILE A 150 -0.97 -6.67 11.58
N GLY A 151 -2.07 -6.87 12.32
CA GLY A 151 -2.97 -5.77 12.69
C GLY A 151 -2.24 -4.70 13.49
N LEU A 152 -1.44 -5.10 14.49
CA LEU A 152 -0.64 -4.17 15.30
C LEU A 152 0.43 -3.44 14.48
N MET A 153 1.05 -4.09 13.49
CA MET A 153 2.01 -3.47 12.56
C MET A 153 1.38 -2.44 11.60
N THR A 154 0.05 -2.42 11.49
CA THR A 154 -0.70 -1.43 10.68
C THR A 154 -1.37 -0.35 11.52
N VAL A 155 -1.25 -0.42 12.84
CA VAL A 155 -1.71 0.64 13.74
C VAL A 155 -0.68 1.76 13.71
N GLY A 156 -1.16 2.97 13.45
CA GLY A 156 -0.33 4.16 13.38
C GLY A 156 0.34 4.40 12.02
N MET A 157 0.67 5.66 11.81
CA MET A 157 1.20 6.27 10.58
C MET A 157 0.35 6.10 9.31
N HIS A 158 0.20 7.22 8.59
CA HIS A 158 -0.32 7.22 7.24
C HIS A 158 0.79 6.77 6.30
N HIS A 159 0.83 5.49 5.92
CA HIS A 159 1.90 4.88 5.10
C HIS A 159 2.31 5.74 3.88
N GLN A 160 1.39 6.48 3.27
CA GLN A 160 1.71 7.36 2.14
C GLN A 160 2.65 8.52 2.50
N ALA A 161 2.44 9.19 3.64
CA ALA A 161 3.34 10.25 4.08
C ALA A 161 4.73 9.70 4.45
N HIS A 162 4.75 8.49 5.01
CA HIS A 162 5.97 7.76 5.32
C HIS A 162 6.74 7.38 4.05
N HIS A 163 6.05 6.81 3.05
CA HIS A 163 6.64 6.46 1.75
C HIS A 163 7.23 7.69 1.05
N LEU A 164 6.52 8.83 1.07
CA LEU A 164 7.03 10.08 0.51
C LEU A 164 8.27 10.58 1.25
N ALA A 165 8.30 10.49 2.59
CA ALA A 165 9.46 10.87 3.38
C ALA A 165 10.70 10.04 3.00
N LEU A 166 10.56 8.71 2.96
CA LEU A 166 11.61 7.79 2.52
C LEU A 166 12.12 8.12 1.11
N ALA A 167 11.20 8.24 0.14
CA ALA A 167 11.55 8.51 -1.25
C ALA A 167 12.21 9.88 -1.45
N SER A 168 11.97 10.84 -0.55
CA SER A 168 12.62 12.16 -0.57
C SER A 168 14.01 12.16 0.09
N GLY A 169 14.47 11.02 0.60
CA GLY A 169 15.74 10.89 1.35
C GLY A 169 15.66 11.36 2.80
N ARG A 170 14.46 11.55 3.35
CA ARG A 170 14.28 11.85 4.78
C ARG A 170 14.14 10.53 5.54
N ASN A 171 14.84 10.38 6.66
CA ASN A 171 14.60 9.26 7.56
C ASN A 171 13.32 9.52 8.37
N PRO A 172 12.23 8.77 8.16
CA PRO A 172 10.99 8.96 8.89
C PRO A 172 11.06 8.46 10.35
N HIS A 173 12.18 7.82 10.73
CA HIS A 173 12.46 7.29 12.06
C HIS A 173 13.59 8.02 12.79
N ASP A 174 14.17 9.08 12.21
CA ASP A 174 15.10 9.96 12.94
C ASP A 174 14.28 10.98 13.75
N HIS A 175 14.55 11.04 15.05
CA HIS A 175 14.06 12.05 16.00
C HIS A 175 15.13 13.11 16.27
#